data_AF-A0A7S0GVF7-F1
#
_entry.id   AF-A0A7S0GVF7-F1
#
_cell.length_a   1.000
_cell.length_b   1.000
_cell.length_c   1.000
_cell.angle_alpha   90.00
_cell.angle_beta   90.00
_cell.angle_gamma   90.00
#
_symmetry.space_group_name_H-M   'P 1'
#
loop_
_entity.id
_entity.type
_entity.pdbx_description
1 polymer ?
#
loop_
_entity_poly.entity_id
_entity_poly.type
_entity_poly.pdbx_seq_one_letter_code
_entity_poly.pdbx_strand_id
1 'polypeptide(L)'
;YTQGYLLVEGTRIRKFTKIQGEKNNSTTFSAHTLADGLEEFGDMVIDCEGRLFAAVRNRICMLGSDGKLKAIAGSVNNEPGYRDGLGSNALLRSPGGLSVVNLGQNCSR
;
A
#
# COMPACT_ATOMS: atom_id res chain seq x y z
N TYR A 1 14.90 -16.54 -7.31
CA TYR A 1 14.12 -15.47 -6.67
C TYR A 1 13.61 -14.52 -7.72
N THR A 2 12.29 -14.47 -7.94
CA THR A 2 11.70 -13.53 -8.90
C THR A 2 11.52 -12.19 -8.19
N GLN A 3 12.33 -11.19 -8.56
CA GLN A 3 12.21 -9.86 -7.99
C GLN A 3 10.89 -9.24 -8.49
N GLY A 4 9.96 -9.02 -7.57
CA GLY A 4 8.68 -8.38 -7.85
C GLY A 4 8.77 -6.89 -7.53
N TYR A 5 8.31 -6.04 -8.44
CA TYR A 5 8.23 -4.59 -8.25
C TYR A 5 6.78 -4.19 -8.02
N LEU A 6 6.56 -3.19 -7.17
CA LEU A 6 5.25 -2.56 -7.01
C LEU A 6 5.31 -1.16 -7.60
N LEU A 7 4.36 -0.85 -8.46
CA LEU A 7 4.25 0.44 -9.15
C LEU A 7 2.83 0.95 -8.98
N VAL A 8 2.71 2.26 -8.78
CA VAL A 8 1.43 2.97 -8.82
C VAL A 8 1.23 3.50 -10.23
N GLU A 9 0.10 3.16 -10.84
CA GLU A 9 -0.28 3.63 -12.16
C GLU A 9 -1.70 4.22 -12.07
N GLY A 10 -1.79 5.55 -12.09
CA GLY A 10 -3.05 6.26 -11.85
C GLY A 10 -3.63 5.90 -10.48
N THR A 11 -4.81 5.28 -10.47
CA THR A 11 -5.54 4.84 -9.27
C THR A 11 -5.25 3.39 -8.88
N ARG A 12 -4.25 2.74 -9.49
CA ARG A 12 -3.98 1.30 -9.33
C ARG A 12 -2.61 1.03 -8.72
N ILE A 13 -2.56 0.01 -7.88
CA ILE A 13 -1.29 -0.63 -7.47
C ILE A 13 -1.11 -1.85 -8.36
N ARG A 14 0.06 -1.96 -9.01
CA ARG A 14 0.39 -3.09 -9.88
C ARG A 14 1.66 -3.79 -9.40
N LYS A 15 1.61 -5.12 -9.36
CA LYS A 15 2.76 -6.00 -9.12
C LYS A 15 3.33 -6.45 -10.46
N PHE A 16 4.58 -6.07 -10.72
CA PHE A 16 5.34 -6.50 -11.88
C PHE A 16 6.25 -7.64 -11.49
N THR A 17 6.12 -8.76 -12.19
CA THR A 17 6.96 -9.96 -11.98
C THR A 17 7.82 -10.16 -13.21
N LYS A 18 9.14 -10.18 -13.04
CA LYS A 18 10.07 -10.48 -14.15
C LYS A 18 9.83 -11.90 -14.65
N ILE A 19 9.54 -12.07 -15.95
CA ILE A 19 9.18 -13.36 -16.52
C ILE A 19 10.43 -14.08 -17.08
N GLN A 20 11.35 -13.35 -17.71
CA GLN A 20 12.68 -13.82 -18.15
C GLN A 20 13.47 -12.67 -18.79
N GLY A 21 14.78 -12.84 -18.96
CA GLY A 21 15.60 -12.01 -19.84
C GLY A 21 16.80 -12.80 -20.36
N GLU A 22 17.02 -12.73 -21.69
CA GLU A 22 18.27 -12.91 -22.45
C GLU A 22 18.07 -13.64 -23.80
N LYS A 23 17.31 -13.00 -24.69
CA LYS A 23 17.85 -12.71 -26.02
C LYS A 23 17.60 -11.22 -26.26
N ASN A 24 18.66 -10.45 -26.48
CA ASN A 24 18.63 -9.06 -26.97
C ASN A 24 18.31 -7.95 -25.95
N ASN A 25 18.74 -8.07 -24.69
CA ASN A 25 18.62 -6.99 -23.68
C ASN A 25 17.18 -6.56 -23.32
N SER A 26 16.16 -7.31 -23.75
CA SER A 26 14.75 -7.07 -23.42
C SER A 26 14.35 -7.86 -22.17
N THR A 27 13.86 -7.16 -21.14
CA THR A 27 13.27 -7.78 -19.94
C THR A 27 11.76 -7.65 -20.01
N THR A 28 11.05 -8.78 -20.00
CA THR A 28 9.57 -8.78 -19.97
C THR A 28 9.07 -8.93 -18.53
N PHE A 29 8.04 -8.14 -18.19
CA PHE A 29 7.35 -8.19 -16.90
C PHE A 29 5.87 -8.54 -17.10
N SER A 30 5.32 -9.40 -16.23
CA SER A 30 3.87 -9.59 -16.12
C SER A 30 3.34 -8.65 -15.04
N ALA A 31 2.25 -7.95 -15.34
CA ALA A 31 1.70 -6.94 -14.45
C ALA A 31 0.33 -7.37 -13.95
N HIS A 32 0.19 -7.49 -12.63
CA HIS A 32 -1.06 -7.85 -11.95
C HIS A 32 -1.57 -6.66 -11.14
N THR A 33 -2.82 -6.24 -11.34
CA THR A 33 -3.44 -5.21 -10.50
C THR A 33 -3.72 -5.79 -9.12
N LEU A 34 -3.12 -5.20 -8.10
CA LEU A 34 -3.31 -5.57 -6.70
C LEU A 34 -4.38 -4.74 -6.02
N ALA A 35 -4.58 -3.48 -6.43
CA ALA A 35 -5.64 -2.62 -5.94
C ALA A 35 -6.06 -1.65 -7.05
N ASP A 36 -7.31 -1.21 -7.03
CA ASP A 36 -7.89 -0.23 -7.96
C ASP A 36 -8.78 0.75 -7.20
N GLY A 37 -9.11 1.90 -7.80
CA GLY A 37 -9.98 2.91 -7.21
C GLY A 37 -9.33 3.73 -6.10
N LEU A 38 -8.01 3.89 -6.13
CA LEU A 38 -7.26 4.77 -5.23
C LEU A 38 -7.45 6.24 -5.63
N GLU A 39 -8.62 6.79 -5.34
CA GLU A 39 -8.84 8.23 -5.44
C GLU A 39 -8.17 8.92 -4.23
N GLU A 40 -7.39 9.97 -4.51
CA GLU A 40 -6.68 10.79 -3.51
C GLU A 40 -5.76 9.96 -2.59
N PHE A 41 -4.77 9.28 -3.18
CA PHE A 41 -3.72 8.59 -2.41
C PHE A 41 -2.62 9.57 -1.99
N GLY A 42 -2.08 9.36 -0.79
CA GLY A 42 -0.94 10.12 -0.26
C GLY A 42 0.37 9.36 -0.48
N ASP A 43 0.67 8.44 0.44
CA ASP A 43 1.89 7.65 0.48
C ASP A 43 1.59 6.17 0.75
N MET A 44 2.57 5.29 0.53
CA MET A 44 2.47 3.86 0.78
C MET A 44 3.75 3.28 1.35
N VAL A 45 3.60 2.30 2.23
CA VAL A 45 4.70 1.61 2.88
C VAL A 45 4.42 0.12 2.98
N ILE A 46 5.48 -0.67 3.02
CA ILE A 46 5.42 -2.11 3.18
C ILE A 46 6.15 -2.46 4.47
N ASP A 47 5.50 -3.23 5.33
CA ASP A 47 6.16 -3.76 6.53
C ASP A 47 7.01 -4.99 6.19
N CYS A 48 7.70 -5.56 7.17
CA CYS A 48 8.58 -6.68 6.88
C CYS A 48 7.89 -8.04 6.74
N GLU A 49 6.61 -8.14 7.09
CA GLU A 49 5.76 -9.28 6.72
C GLU A 49 5.28 -9.17 5.27
N GLY A 50 5.53 -8.06 4.59
CA GLY A 50 5.10 -7.81 3.21
C GLY A 50 3.68 -7.27 3.10
N ARG A 51 3.07 -6.80 4.19
CA ARG A 51 1.77 -6.12 4.17
C ARG A 51 1.95 -4.71 3.65
N LEU A 52 1.09 -4.31 2.72
CA LEU A 52 1.07 -2.97 2.16
C LEU A 52 0.07 -2.10 2.92
N PHE A 53 0.53 -0.92 3.33
CA PHE A 53 -0.27 0.13 3.92
C PHE A 53 -0.23 1.36 3.02
N ALA A 54 -1.36 2.06 2.92
CA ALA A 54 -1.52 3.23 2.07
C ALA A 54 -2.35 4.29 2.77
N ALA A 55 -1.98 5.55 2.57
CA ALA A 55 -2.81 6.70 2.92
C ALA A 55 -3.80 6.95 1.78
N VAL A 56 -5.09 6.93 2.08
CA VAL A 56 -6.16 7.15 1.10
C VAL A 56 -7.21 8.07 1.70
N ARG A 57 -7.40 9.24 1.09
CA ARG A 57 -8.30 10.31 1.57
C ARG A 57 -7.98 10.74 3.01
N ASN A 58 -8.82 10.39 3.97
CA ASN A 58 -8.70 10.71 5.39
C ASN A 58 -8.47 9.46 6.24
N ARG A 59 -7.84 8.42 5.66
CA ARG A 59 -7.69 7.10 6.28
C ARG A 59 -6.33 6.49 5.98
N ILE A 60 -5.89 5.63 6.87
CA ILE A 60 -4.83 4.66 6.60
C ILE A 60 -5.48 3.32 6.31
N CYS A 61 -5.11 2.72 5.19
CA CYS A 61 -5.66 1.48 4.69
C CYS A 61 -4.58 0.41 4.58
N MET A 62 -4.94 -0.84 4.83
CA MET A 62 -4.11 -2.01 4.55
C MET A 62 -4.66 -2.73 3.33
N LEU A 63 -3.79 -3.23 2.46
CA LEU A 63 -4.19 -4.09 1.35
C LEU A 63 -4.53 -5.48 1.86
N GLY A 64 -5.79 -5.89 1.68
CA GLY A 64 -6.26 -7.24 1.95
C GLY A 64 -5.74 -8.24 0.92
N SER A 65 -5.74 -9.53 1.28
CA SER A 65 -5.40 -10.62 0.37
C SER A 65 -6.37 -10.77 -0.81
N ASP A 66 -7.55 -10.16 -0.71
CA ASP A 66 -8.56 -10.05 -1.77
C ASP A 66 -8.29 -8.89 -2.75
N GLY A 67 -7.18 -8.16 -2.58
CA GLY A 67 -6.82 -7.01 -3.41
C GLY A 67 -7.61 -5.74 -3.10
N LYS A 68 -8.32 -5.69 -1.96
CA LYS A 68 -9.08 -4.51 -1.55
C LYS A 68 -8.39 -3.78 -0.41
N LEU A 69 -8.45 -2.46 -0.43
CA LEU A 69 -8.03 -1.66 0.71
C LEU A 69 -9.06 -1.71 1.83
N LYS A 70 -8.59 -2.03 3.04
CA LYS A 70 -9.37 -1.99 4.27
C LYS A 70 -8.84 -0.89 5.18
N ALA A 71 -9.69 0.06 5.57
CA ALA A 71 -9.33 1.09 6.52
C ALA A 71 -8.96 0.46 7.88
N ILE A 72 -7.80 0.82 8.41
CA ILE A 72 -7.32 0.41 9.73
C ILE A 72 -7.26 1.59 10.70
N ALA A 73 -7.22 2.83 10.20
CA ALA A 73 -7.31 4.05 10.98
C ALA A 73 -8.00 5.17 10.20
N GLY A 74 -8.65 6.09 10.92
CA GLY A 74 -9.43 7.19 10.34
C GLY A 74 -10.93 6.89 10.26
N SER A 75 -11.74 7.95 10.12
CA SER A 75 -13.20 7.85 10.11
C SER A 75 -13.73 6.94 9.01
N VAL A 76 -14.69 6.06 9.35
CA VAL A 76 -15.40 5.21 8.38
C VAL A 76 -16.09 6.06 7.30
N ASN A 77 -16.57 7.24 7.67
CA ASN A 77 -17.27 8.18 6.80
C ASN A 77 -16.31 9.13 6.05
N ASN A 78 -14.99 8.91 6.14
CA ASN A 78 -13.95 9.81 5.63
C ASN A 78 -14.03 11.24 6.20
N GLU A 79 -14.56 11.40 7.42
CA GLU A 79 -14.57 12.70 8.10
C GLU A 79 -13.13 13.15 8.42
N PRO A 80 -12.70 14.34 7.95
CA PRO A 80 -11.38 14.85 8.23
C PRO A 80 -11.28 15.44 9.64
N GLY A 81 -10.16 15.22 10.33
CA GLY A 81 -9.92 15.82 11.63
C GLY A 81 -8.57 15.43 12.23
N TYR A 82 -8.41 15.71 13.52
CA TYR A 82 -7.15 15.52 14.27
C TYR A 82 -7.37 14.85 15.62
N ARG A 83 -8.51 14.18 15.80
CA ARG A 83 -8.85 13.53 17.05
C ARG A 83 -8.07 12.22 17.15
N ASP A 84 -7.31 12.08 18.23
CA ASP A 84 -6.66 10.81 18.55
C ASP A 84 -7.69 9.73 18.89
N GLY A 85 -7.32 8.47 18.63
CA GLY A 85 -8.15 7.33 18.94
C GLY A 85 -7.60 6.04 18.37
N LEU A 86 -8.18 4.91 18.76
CA LEU A 86 -7.84 3.62 18.18
C LEU A 86 -8.62 3.40 16.88
N GLY A 87 -7.89 3.12 15.80
CA GLY A 87 -8.47 2.73 14.52
C GLY A 87 -9.50 3.73 13.98
N SER A 88 -10.76 3.28 13.82
CA SER A 88 -11.85 4.11 13.30
C SER A 88 -12.29 5.26 14.20
N ASN A 89 -11.84 5.27 15.47
CA ASN A 89 -12.14 6.37 16.40
C ASN A 89 -11.21 7.57 16.20
N ALA A 90 -10.05 7.37 15.57
CA ALA A 90 -9.15 8.43 15.15
C ALA A 90 -9.74 9.20 13.97
N LEU A 91 -9.50 10.52 13.93
CA LEU A 91 -9.72 11.34 12.74
C LEU A 91 -8.37 11.73 12.16
N LEU A 92 -8.27 11.64 10.83
CA LEU A 92 -7.10 12.05 10.07
C LEU A 92 -7.55 13.06 9.02
N ARG A 93 -6.66 13.96 8.60
CA ARG A 93 -6.92 14.87 7.49
C ARG A 93 -5.79 14.75 6.49
N SER A 94 -6.10 14.24 5.29
CA SER A 94 -5.18 14.16 4.16
C SER A 94 -3.75 13.71 4.55
N PRO A 95 -3.59 12.50 5.12
CA PRO A 95 -2.27 12.03 5.53
C PRO A 95 -1.37 11.92 4.29
N GLY A 96 -0.27 12.67 4.29
CA GLY A 96 0.61 12.81 3.14
C GLY A 96 1.84 11.90 3.15
N GLY A 97 2.24 11.38 4.31
CA GLY A 97 3.44 10.54 4.46
C GLY A 97 3.21 9.39 5.43
N LEU A 98 3.78 8.25 5.13
CA LEU A 98 3.74 7.05 5.97
C LEU A 98 5.14 6.50 6.19
N SER A 99 5.37 5.96 7.38
CA SER A 99 6.58 5.22 7.71
C SER A 99 6.22 4.05 8.61
N VAL A 100 6.92 2.93 8.44
CA VAL A 100 6.79 1.75 9.30
C VAL A 100 8.03 1.66 10.17
N VAL A 101 7.82 1.57 11.48
CA VAL A 101 8.87 1.22 12.44
C VAL A 101 8.71 -0.24 12.84
N ASN A 102 9.77 -1.02 12.68
CA ASN A 102 9.83 -2.38 13.20
C ASN A 102 10.37 -2.30 14.64
N LEU A 103 9.52 -2.57 15.63
CA LEU A 103 9.88 -2.53 17.06
C LEU A 103 10.68 -3.76 17.52
N GLY A 104 11.65 -4.21 16.72
CA GLY A 104 12.53 -5.34 17.07
C GLY A 104 11.96 -6.73 16.76
N GLN A 105 10.84 -6.83 16.04
CA GLN A 105 10.40 -8.08 15.42
C GLN A 105 11.41 -8.38 14.30
N ASN A 106 12.20 -9.44 14.45
CA ASN A 106 13.22 -9.83 13.47
C ASN A 106 12.55 -10.06 12.11
N CYS A 107 12.77 -9.11 11.20
CA CYS A 107 12.37 -9.21 9.81
C CYS A 107 13.31 -10.21 9.11
N SER A 108 13.10 -11.50 9.34
CA SER A 108 13.79 -12.57 8.62
C SER A 108 13.13 -12.74 7.25
N ARG A 109 13.77 -12.20 6.22
CA ARG A 109 13.48 -12.51 4.82
C ARG A 109 14.56 -13.40 4.24
#